data_AF-A0A354GJK4-F1
#
_entry.id   AF-A0A354GJK4-F1
#
_cell.length_a   1.000
_cell.length_b   1.000
_cell.length_c   1.000
_cell.angle_alpha   90.00
_cell.angle_beta   90.00
_cell.angle_gamma   90.00
#
_symmetry.space_group_name_H-M   'P 1'
#
loop_
_entity.id
_entity.type
_entity.pdbx_description
1 polymer ?
#
loop_
_entity_poly.entity_id
_entity_poly.type
_entity_poly.pdbx_seq_one_letter_code
_entity_poly.pdbx_strand_id
1 'polypeptide(L)'
;MARDNAGNESESSNTISVTTKKLKYCKSKGKNAAYEWIDYVRFGGMKNKTKSDGGYGNFTNKVANVERGTTNTIVISAEFRSLSYLEYWKVWIDFNQDGTFSDSEEVV
;
A
#
# COMPACT_ATOMS: atom_id res chain seq x y z
N MET A 1 -2.22 24.33 33.30
CA MET A 1 -1.50 24.39 34.58
C MET A 1 -2.03 23.33 35.51
N ALA A 2 -1.15 22.55 36.14
CA ALA A 2 -1.52 21.66 37.24
C ALA A 2 -1.29 22.40 38.55
N ARG A 3 -2.15 22.18 39.55
CA ARG A 3 -2.02 22.81 40.88
C ARG A 3 -1.79 21.71 41.93
N ASP A 4 -0.77 21.87 42.76
CA ASP A 4 -0.44 20.91 43.82
C ASP A 4 -1.22 21.19 45.12
N ASN A 5 -1.07 20.29 46.11
CA ASN A 5 -1.76 20.38 47.39
C ASN A 5 -1.28 21.55 48.28
N ALA A 6 -0.12 22.16 47.95
CA ALA A 6 0.38 23.37 48.61
C ALA A 6 -0.13 24.65 47.90
N GLY A 7 -0.88 24.51 46.81
CA GLY A 7 -1.45 25.61 46.05
C GLY A 7 -0.52 26.18 44.98
N ASN A 8 0.63 25.56 44.72
CA ASN A 8 1.57 25.99 43.68
C ASN A 8 0.99 25.64 42.31
N GLU A 9 1.07 26.56 41.36
CA GLU A 9 0.70 26.32 39.97
C GLU A 9 1.94 26.10 39.12
N SER A 10 1.93 25.04 38.30
CA SER A 10 2.95 24.83 37.29
C SER A 10 2.81 25.86 36.17
N GLU A 11 3.93 26.20 35.53
CA GLU A 11 3.87 26.82 34.21
C GLU A 11 3.11 25.91 33.22
N SER A 12 2.60 26.51 32.15
CA SER A 12 2.02 25.74 31.04
C SER A 12 3.12 24.93 30.36
N SER A 13 2.81 23.68 29.97
CA SER A 13 3.76 22.88 29.21
C SER A 13 4.04 23.53 27.85
N ASN A 14 5.16 23.15 27.25
CA ASN A 14 5.40 23.43 25.84
C ASN A 14 4.35 22.73 24.97
N THR A 15 4.03 23.36 23.84
CA THR A 15 3.25 22.74 22.77
C THR A 15 4.20 22.26 21.67
N ILE A 16 4.02 21.02 21.20
CA ILE A 16 4.67 20.52 19.98
C ILE A 16 3.65 20.46 18.85
N SER A 17 4.00 21.03 17.70
CA SER A 17 3.23 20.89 16.48
C SER A 17 3.69 19.64 15.74
N VAL A 18 2.79 18.68 15.57
CA VAL A 18 3.03 17.48 14.76
C VAL A 18 2.26 17.62 13.45
N THR A 19 2.93 17.43 12.33
CA THR A 19 2.28 17.40 11.01
C THR A 19 2.54 16.06 10.35
N THR A 20 1.51 15.48 9.74
CA THR A 20 1.65 14.29 8.91
C THR A 20 2.14 14.71 7.53
N LYS A 21 3.26 14.15 7.07
CA LYS A 21 3.73 14.35 5.70
C LYS A 21 2.64 13.85 4.75
N LYS A 22 2.25 14.68 3.78
CA LYS A 22 1.36 14.23 2.70
C LYS A 22 2.11 13.19 1.87
N LEU A 23 1.67 11.94 1.99
CA LEU A 23 2.24 10.82 1.25
C LEU A 23 2.05 11.04 -0.25
N LYS A 24 3.13 10.96 -1.01
CA LYS A 24 3.12 11.16 -2.46
C LYS A 24 3.97 10.09 -3.11
N TYR A 25 3.31 9.20 -3.83
CA TYR A 25 3.96 8.20 -4.65
C TYR A 25 4.38 8.77 -6.00
N CYS A 26 5.40 8.16 -6.59
CA CYS A 26 5.71 8.37 -8.00
C CYS A 26 4.52 7.92 -8.87
N LYS A 27 4.35 8.55 -10.05
CA LYS A 27 3.33 8.09 -11.00
C LYS A 27 3.76 6.74 -11.56
N SER A 28 3.07 5.67 -11.15
CA SER A 28 3.19 4.37 -11.82
C SER A 28 2.68 4.45 -13.26
N LYS A 29 3.20 3.58 -14.12
CA LYS A 29 2.87 3.55 -15.55
C LYS A 29 2.84 2.10 -16.04
N GLY A 30 1.77 1.78 -16.76
CA GLY A 30 1.69 0.70 -17.73
C GLY A 30 0.95 1.25 -18.94
N LYS A 31 1.44 0.98 -20.14
CA LYS A 31 0.95 1.64 -21.37
C LYS A 31 0.16 0.72 -22.30
N ASN A 32 0.27 -0.58 -22.09
CA ASN A 32 -0.30 -1.57 -22.98
C ASN A 32 -0.68 -2.80 -22.16
N ALA A 33 -1.90 -3.29 -22.39
CA ALA A 33 -2.45 -4.53 -21.85
C ALA A 33 -3.19 -5.30 -22.97
N ALA A 34 -2.70 -5.21 -24.20
CA ALA A 34 -3.33 -5.79 -25.38
C ALA A 34 -3.17 -7.32 -25.44
N TYR A 35 -2.14 -7.86 -24.81
CA TYR A 35 -1.81 -9.28 -24.82
C TYR A 35 -2.10 -9.96 -23.49
N GLU A 36 -1.83 -9.27 -22.39
CA GLU A 36 -1.98 -9.80 -21.03
C GLU A 36 -2.27 -8.68 -20.03
N TRP A 37 -2.85 -9.07 -18.89
CA TRP A 37 -3.10 -8.18 -17.75
C TRP A 37 -3.26 -9.00 -16.48
N ILE A 38 -3.06 -8.34 -15.34
CA ILE A 38 -3.44 -8.89 -14.04
C ILE A 38 -4.96 -8.96 -14.00
N ASP A 39 -5.53 -10.15 -13.88
CA ASP A 39 -6.98 -10.36 -13.87
C ASP A 39 -7.52 -10.59 -12.45
N TYR A 40 -6.63 -10.96 -11.52
CA TYR A 40 -7.01 -11.19 -10.15
C TYR A 40 -5.87 -10.92 -9.16
N VAL A 41 -6.22 -10.24 -8.06
CA VAL A 41 -5.39 -10.13 -6.86
C VAL A 41 -6.24 -10.44 -5.63
N ARG A 42 -5.74 -11.29 -4.74
CA ARG A 42 -6.30 -11.52 -3.41
C ARG A 42 -5.24 -11.42 -2.34
N PHE A 43 -5.49 -10.64 -1.31
CA PHE A 43 -4.57 -10.44 -0.18
C PHE A 43 -5.31 -9.88 1.04
N GLY A 44 -5.06 -10.36 2.26
CA GLY A 44 -5.63 -9.78 3.49
C GLY A 44 -7.16 -9.59 3.46
N GLY A 45 -7.90 -10.59 2.96
CA GLY A 45 -9.36 -10.51 2.77
C GLY A 45 -9.84 -9.69 1.56
N MET A 46 -8.99 -8.85 0.98
CA MET A 46 -9.27 -8.12 -0.25
C MET A 46 -9.29 -9.07 -1.45
N LYS A 47 -10.26 -8.88 -2.34
CA LYS A 47 -10.32 -9.52 -3.66
C LYS A 47 -10.56 -8.44 -4.71
N ASN A 48 -9.77 -8.48 -5.77
CA ASN A 48 -9.90 -7.59 -6.91
C ASN A 48 -9.85 -8.41 -8.20
N LYS A 49 -10.99 -8.53 -8.89
CA LYS A 49 -11.06 -9.15 -10.22
C LYS A 49 -11.16 -8.04 -11.25
N THR A 50 -10.31 -8.09 -12.26
CA THR A 50 -10.07 -7.03 -13.24
C THR A 50 -10.07 -7.55 -14.66
N LYS A 51 -9.99 -6.65 -15.62
CA LYS A 51 -9.80 -6.94 -17.05
C LYS A 51 -8.65 -6.06 -17.56
N SER A 52 -8.38 -6.09 -18.86
CA SER A 52 -7.44 -5.15 -19.47
C SER A 52 -7.86 -3.70 -19.19
N ASP A 53 -7.03 -2.99 -18.43
CA ASP A 53 -7.23 -1.57 -18.06
C ASP A 53 -6.39 -0.62 -18.94
N GLY A 54 -5.93 -1.09 -20.11
CA GLY A 54 -5.07 -0.31 -21.01
C GLY A 54 -3.62 -0.15 -20.52
N GLY A 55 -3.23 -0.88 -19.47
CA GLY A 55 -1.86 -0.99 -18.99
C GLY A 55 -1.68 -0.64 -17.51
N TYR A 56 -2.38 0.37 -16.99
CA TYR A 56 -2.31 0.74 -15.57
C TYR A 56 -3.70 0.75 -14.93
N GLY A 57 -3.90 -0.18 -14.00
CA GLY A 57 -5.07 -0.20 -13.11
C GLY A 57 -4.76 0.51 -11.78
N ASN A 58 -5.66 1.38 -11.33
CA ASN A 58 -5.58 2.02 -10.01
C ASN A 58 -6.72 1.54 -9.12
N PHE A 59 -6.37 0.86 -8.03
CA PHE A 59 -7.32 0.26 -7.10
C PHE A 59 -7.08 0.73 -5.65
N THR A 60 -6.65 1.98 -5.44
CA THR A 60 -6.41 2.55 -4.09
C THR A 60 -7.66 2.61 -3.21
N ASN A 61 -8.85 2.37 -3.76
CA ASN A 61 -10.10 2.22 -3.02
C ASN A 61 -10.31 0.81 -2.45
N LYS A 62 -9.47 -0.17 -2.79
CA LYS A 62 -9.51 -1.54 -2.24
C LYS A 62 -8.62 -1.61 -1.00
N VAL A 63 -9.18 -2.15 0.07
CA VAL A 63 -8.49 -2.27 1.37
C VAL A 63 -8.23 -3.75 1.66
N ALA A 64 -6.96 -4.07 1.92
CA ALA A 64 -6.55 -5.34 2.51
C ALA A 64 -6.26 -5.12 4.00
N ASN A 65 -6.80 -5.98 4.85
CA ASN A 65 -6.56 -5.92 6.29
C ASN A 65 -5.60 -7.04 6.67
N VAL A 66 -4.44 -6.65 7.20
CA VAL A 66 -3.38 -7.57 7.61
C VAL A 66 -2.88 -7.17 8.98
N GLU A 67 -2.52 -8.16 9.80
CA GLU A 67 -1.99 -7.94 11.13
C GLU A 67 -0.46 -8.05 11.11
N ARG A 68 0.21 -7.14 11.83
CA ARG A 68 1.68 -7.16 11.92
C ARG A 68 2.15 -8.46 12.58
N GLY A 69 3.24 -9.03 12.06
CA GLY A 69 3.78 -10.30 12.55
C GLY A 69 3.04 -11.54 12.05
N THR A 70 2.01 -11.39 11.22
CA THR A 70 1.29 -12.53 10.60
C THR A 70 1.71 -12.73 9.15
N THR A 71 1.68 -13.99 8.70
CA THR A 71 1.89 -14.35 7.30
C THR A 71 0.56 -14.32 6.55
N ASN A 72 0.51 -13.59 5.45
CA ASN A 72 -0.66 -13.50 4.59
C ASN A 72 -0.31 -13.95 3.17
N THR A 73 -1.06 -14.91 2.63
CA THR A 73 -0.85 -15.37 1.25
C THR A 73 -1.43 -14.35 0.27
N ILE A 74 -0.58 -13.85 -0.62
CA ILE A 74 -1.00 -13.15 -1.83
C ILE A 74 -1.27 -14.16 -2.94
N VAL A 75 -2.36 -13.98 -3.67
CA VAL A 75 -2.68 -14.75 -4.88
C VAL A 75 -2.85 -13.78 -6.02
N ILE A 76 -2.11 -14.01 -7.10
CA ILE A 76 -2.11 -13.22 -8.32
C ILE A 76 -2.36 -14.17 -9.49
N SER A 77 -3.17 -13.75 -10.45
CA SER A 77 -3.23 -14.39 -11.76
C SER A 77 -3.19 -13.35 -12.88
N ALA A 78 -2.77 -13.83 -14.04
CA ALA A 78 -2.87 -13.11 -15.30
C ALA A 78 -3.91 -13.79 -16.18
N GLU A 79 -4.59 -12.97 -16.98
CA GLU A 79 -5.39 -13.42 -18.12
C GLU A 79 -4.75 -12.90 -19.40
N PHE A 80 -4.93 -13.68 -20.47
CA PHE A 80 -4.30 -13.41 -21.75
C PHE A 80 -5.34 -13.27 -22.84
N ARG A 81 -5.06 -12.44 -23.84
CA ARG A 81 -5.93 -12.29 -25.00
C ARG A 81 -6.00 -13.57 -25.86
N SER A 82 -4.91 -14.34 -25.91
CA SER A 82 -4.80 -15.51 -26.80
C SER A 82 -3.99 -16.65 -26.18
N LEU A 83 -2.67 -16.51 -26.10
CA LEU A 83 -1.77 -17.53 -25.54
C LEU A 83 -1.32 -17.12 -24.15
N SER A 84 -1.16 -18.09 -23.27
CA SER A 84 -0.57 -17.88 -21.95
C SER A 84 0.95 -17.74 -22.02
N TYR A 85 1.49 -16.79 -21.27
CA TYR A 85 2.93 -16.61 -21.08
C TYR A 85 3.32 -16.95 -19.64
N LEU A 86 4.62 -17.18 -19.43
CA LEU A 86 5.18 -17.29 -18.09
C LEU A 86 5.39 -15.88 -17.54
N GLU A 87 4.61 -15.54 -16.52
CA GLU A 87 4.72 -14.25 -15.85
C GLU A 87 5.67 -14.30 -14.66
N TYR A 88 6.37 -13.19 -14.46
CA TYR A 88 7.19 -12.93 -13.28
C TYR A 88 6.60 -11.75 -12.51
N TRP A 89 6.44 -11.94 -11.21
CA TRP A 89 5.76 -10.98 -10.35
C TRP A 89 6.77 -10.38 -9.39
N LYS A 90 6.64 -9.07 -9.15
CA LYS A 90 7.25 -8.40 -8.00
C LYS A 90 6.19 -7.63 -7.26
N VAL A 91 6.26 -7.65 -5.94
CA VAL A 91 5.28 -6.98 -5.07
C VAL A 91 6.02 -6.18 -4.02
N TRP A 92 5.58 -4.96 -3.76
CA TRP A 92 6.12 -4.10 -2.72
C TRP A 92 5.04 -3.67 -1.73
N ILE A 93 5.44 -3.49 -0.48
CA ILE A 93 4.63 -2.84 0.55
C ILE A 93 5.48 -1.74 1.18
N ASP A 94 5.06 -0.48 1.00
CA ASP A 94 5.67 0.68 1.67
C ASP A 94 5.29 0.63 3.17
N PHE A 95 6.13 -0.04 3.97
CA PHE A 95 5.89 -0.29 5.38
C PHE A 95 6.22 0.95 6.23
N ASN A 96 7.17 1.76 5.77
CA ASN A 96 7.63 2.95 6.49
C ASN A 96 6.83 4.21 6.15
N GLN A 97 5.94 4.13 5.14
CA GLN A 97 5.06 5.20 4.67
C GLN A 97 5.83 6.45 4.22
N ASP A 98 6.96 6.27 3.54
CA ASP A 98 7.80 7.39 3.10
C ASP A 98 7.45 7.88 1.67
N GLY A 99 6.68 7.09 0.92
CA GLY A 99 6.24 7.38 -0.45
C GLY A 99 7.10 6.73 -1.54
N THR A 100 8.05 5.88 -1.15
CA THR A 100 8.97 5.15 -2.01
C THR A 100 8.72 3.65 -1.86
N PHE A 101 8.95 2.89 -2.92
CA PHE A 101 9.03 1.43 -2.84
C PHE A 101 10.49 1.04 -2.99
N SER A 102 11.13 0.71 -1.87
CA SER A 102 12.55 0.33 -1.83
C SER A 102 12.76 -1.17 -2.04
N ASP A 103 13.99 -1.57 -2.37
CA ASP A 103 14.34 -2.99 -2.52
C ASP A 103 14.14 -3.78 -1.21
N SER A 104 14.31 -3.13 -0.04
CA SER A 104 14.04 -3.74 1.26
C SER A 104 12.54 -3.96 1.54
N GLU A 105 11.68 -3.42 0.70
CA GLU A 105 10.22 -3.52 0.81
C GLU A 105 9.61 -4.43 -0.27
N GLU A 106 10.44 -5.03 -1.12
CA GLU A 106 10.03 -6.11 -2.03
C GLU A 106 9.69 -7.37 -1.21
N VAL A 107 8.49 -7.90 -1.39
CA VAL A 107 7.96 -9.04 -0.63
C VAL A 107 7.70 -10.28 -1.48
N VAL A 108 7.83 -10.16 -2.80
CA VAL A 108 7.76 -11.22 -3.82
C VAL A 108 8.68 -10.84 -4.95
#